data_AF-A0AAW6Y4X3-F1
#
_entry.id   AF-A0AAW6Y4X3-F1
#
_cell.length_a   1.000
_cell.length_b   1.000
_cell.length_c   1.000
_cell.angle_alpha   90.00
_cell.angle_beta   90.00
_cell.angle_gamma   90.00
#
_symmetry.space_group_name_H-M   'P 1'
#
loop_
_entity.id
_entity.type
_entity.pdbx_description
1 polymer ?
#
loop_
_entity_poly.entity_id
_entity_poly.type
_entity_poly.pdbx_seq_one_letter_code
_entity_poly.pdbx_strand_id
1 'polypeptide(L)'
;GLVGKEISPEKMEWVRQLVNIYAVQMSYTKQIVDITKIFFEEAPELSDAEVEEIKKDDARPVIEEFKKQLNAIPRFTAVQVMNAIQATRRE
;
A
#
# COMPACT_ATOMS: atom_id res chain seq x y z
N GLY A 1 3.43 5.99 -20.34
CA GLY A 1 2.99 4.81 -19.58
C GLY A 1 3.85 4.70 -18.34
N LEU A 2 3.35 4.10 -17.25
CA LEU A 2 4.02 4.03 -15.95
C LEU A 2 5.24 3.08 -15.92
N VAL A 3 5.41 2.26 -16.96
CA VAL A 3 6.51 1.29 -17.10
C VAL A 3 7.48 1.78 -18.17
N GLY A 4 8.77 1.84 -17.85
CA GLY A 4 9.85 2.20 -18.78
C GLY A 4 10.07 1.14 -19.88
N LYS A 5 10.74 1.52 -20.96
CA LYS A 5 11.02 0.63 -22.12
C LYS A 5 11.91 -0.57 -21.78
N GLU A 6 12.73 -0.47 -20.73
CA GLU A 6 13.53 -1.57 -20.20
C GLU A 6 13.13 -1.81 -18.74
N ILE A 7 12.48 -2.94 -18.47
CA ILE A 7 12.06 -3.38 -17.14
C ILE A 7 12.66 -4.76 -16.89
N SER A 8 13.21 -4.98 -15.70
CA SER A 8 13.71 -6.30 -15.33
C SER A 8 12.55 -7.31 -15.23
N PRO A 9 12.79 -8.61 -15.45
CA PRO A 9 11.76 -9.64 -15.30
C PRO A 9 11.06 -9.60 -13.95
N GLU A 10 11.79 -9.33 -12.87
CA GLU A 10 11.27 -9.26 -11.49
C GLU A 10 10.32 -8.08 -11.31
N LYS A 11 10.70 -6.90 -11.85
CA LYS A 11 9.86 -5.71 -11.78
C LYS A 11 8.61 -5.87 -12.63
N MET A 12 8.71 -6.52 -13.80
CA MET A 12 7.55 -6.83 -14.64
C MET A 12 6.58 -7.78 -13.93
N GLU A 13 7.10 -8.78 -13.20
CA GLU A 13 6.27 -9.70 -12.44
C GLU A 13 5.54 -9.01 -11.28
N TRP A 14 6.23 -8.13 -10.55
CA TRP A 14 5.60 -7.31 -9.53
C TRP A 14 4.51 -6.39 -10.10
N VAL A 15 4.73 -5.80 -11.29
CA VAL A 15 3.69 -5.01 -11.99
C VAL A 15 2.49 -5.88 -12.35
N ARG A 16 2.69 -7.13 -12.80
CA ARG A 16 1.58 -8.06 -13.08
C ARG A 16 0.79 -8.39 -11.82
N GLN A 17 1.47 -8.60 -10.69
CA GLN A 17 0.81 -8.85 -9.41
C GLN A 17 -0.01 -7.63 -8.97
N LEU A 18 0.54 -6.43 -9.09
CA LEU A 18 -0.15 -5.18 -8.82
C LEU A 18 -1.42 -5.05 -9.68
N VAL A 19 -1.30 -5.28 -10.99
CA VAL A 19 -2.45 -5.24 -11.90
C VAL A 19 -3.49 -6.29 -11.54
N ASN A 20 -3.08 -7.52 -11.18
CA ASN A 20 -4.00 -8.59 -10.79
C ASN A 20 -4.81 -8.25 -9.53
N ILE A 21 -4.18 -7.63 -8.53
CA ILE A 21 -4.85 -7.22 -7.28
C ILE A 21 -5.95 -6.20 -7.58
N TYR A 22 -5.64 -5.17 -8.37
CA TYR A 22 -6.58 -4.10 -8.66
C TYR A 22 -7.62 -4.49 -9.72
N ALA A 23 -7.29 -5.37 -10.67
CA ALA A 23 -8.17 -5.81 -11.76
C ALA A 23 -9.50 -6.40 -11.27
N VAL A 24 -9.48 -7.11 -10.14
CA VAL A 24 -10.68 -7.75 -9.56
C VAL A 24 -11.69 -6.72 -9.03
N GLN A 25 -11.25 -5.51 -8.67
CA GLN A 25 -12.12 -4.44 -8.16
C GLN A 25 -12.55 -3.42 -9.24
N MET A 26 -12.33 -3.71 -10.54
CA MET A 26 -12.57 -2.74 -11.61
C MET A 26 -13.95 -2.86 -12.29
N SER A 27 -14.62 -1.72 -12.43
CA SER A 27 -15.68 -1.52 -13.44
C SER A 27 -15.14 -0.94 -14.76
N TYR A 28 -14.00 -0.21 -14.75
CA TYR A 28 -13.39 0.44 -15.92
C TYR A 28 -11.85 0.47 -15.85
N THR A 29 -11.17 -0.15 -16.82
CA THR A 29 -9.70 -0.33 -16.89
C THR A 29 -8.85 0.95 -16.87
N LYS A 30 -9.44 2.14 -17.09
CA LYS A 30 -8.72 3.41 -17.20
C LYS A 30 -8.26 3.99 -15.85
N GLN A 31 -8.89 3.60 -14.74
CA GLN A 31 -8.57 4.12 -13.40
C GLN A 31 -7.32 3.50 -12.77
N ILE A 32 -6.81 2.40 -13.33
CA ILE A 32 -5.64 1.72 -12.76
C ILE A 32 -4.38 2.57 -12.80
N VAL A 33 -4.23 3.44 -13.81
CA VAL A 33 -3.07 4.32 -13.94
C VAL A 33 -3.02 5.29 -12.76
N ASP A 34 -4.16 5.86 -12.36
CA ASP A 34 -4.21 6.82 -11.27
C ASP A 34 -4.01 6.14 -9.90
N ILE A 35 -4.65 4.98 -9.68
CA ILE A 35 -4.57 4.25 -8.40
C ILE A 35 -3.19 3.62 -8.19
N THR A 36 -2.54 3.18 -9.28
CA THR A 36 -1.22 2.54 -9.17
C THR A 36 -0.05 3.52 -9.25
N LYS A 37 -0.31 4.79 -9.57
CA LYS A 37 0.70 5.85 -9.75
C LYS A 37 1.66 5.98 -8.55
N ILE A 38 1.14 5.87 -7.33
CA ILE A 38 1.90 5.93 -6.07
C ILE A 38 2.98 4.83 -5.96
N PHE A 39 2.86 3.74 -6.72
CA PHE A 39 3.84 2.66 -6.73
C PHE A 39 4.95 2.85 -7.77
N PHE A 40 4.82 3.85 -8.67
CA PHE A 40 5.79 4.13 -9.73
C PHE A 40 6.45 5.51 -9.62
N GLU A 41 5.84 6.43 -8.90
CA GLU A 41 6.34 7.80 -8.69
C GLU A 41 6.72 8.01 -7.22
N GLU A 42 7.43 9.10 -6.94
CA GLU A 42 7.72 9.52 -5.57
C GLU A 42 6.40 9.79 -4.82
N ALA A 43 6.36 9.42 -3.53
CA ALA A 43 5.14 9.57 -2.74
C ALA A 43 4.69 11.04 -2.77
N PRO A 44 3.42 11.33 -3.09
CA PRO A 44 2.93 12.70 -3.11
C PRO A 44 3.06 13.33 -1.73
N GLU A 45 3.25 14.64 -1.68
CA GLU A 45 3.09 15.37 -0.42
C GLU A 45 1.68 15.14 0.12
N LEU A 46 1.59 14.93 1.42
CA LEU A 46 0.31 14.78 2.10
C LEU A 46 -0.42 16.12 2.03
N SER A 47 -1.70 16.06 1.67
CA SER A 47 -2.58 17.22 1.72
C SER A 47 -2.81 17.69 3.16
N ASP A 48 -3.23 18.93 3.33
CA ASP A 48 -3.55 19.49 4.66
C ASP A 48 -4.54 18.61 5.43
N ALA A 49 -5.53 18.03 4.75
CA ALA A 49 -6.51 17.13 5.37
C ALA A 49 -5.87 15.83 5.88
N GLU A 50 -4.94 15.24 5.12
CA GLU A 50 -4.21 14.03 5.51
C GLU A 50 -3.24 14.32 6.67
N VAL A 51 -2.61 15.49 6.66
CA VAL A 51 -1.74 15.95 7.76
C VAL A 51 -2.56 16.16 9.04
N GLU A 52 -3.74 16.78 8.97
CA GLU A 52 -4.62 16.93 10.13
C GLU A 52 -5.12 15.58 10.67
N GLU A 53 -5.36 14.59 9.80
CA GLU A 53 -5.69 13.22 10.23
C GLU A 53 -4.55 12.57 11.02
N ILE A 54 -3.31 12.74 10.57
CA ILE A 54 -2.11 12.18 11.23
C ILE A 54 -1.77 12.93 12.52
N LYS A 55 -2.20 14.17 12.68
CA LYS A 55 -2.00 14.96 13.91
C LYS A 55 -2.93 14.55 15.05
N LYS A 56 -3.95 13.74 14.81
CA LYS A 56 -4.81 13.23 15.88
C LYS A 56 -3.98 12.39 16.86
N ASP A 57 -4.32 12.48 18.15
CA ASP A 57 -3.55 11.87 19.23
C ASP A 57 -3.40 10.34 19.11
N ASP A 58 -4.36 9.68 18.44
CA ASP A 58 -4.37 8.24 18.21
C ASP A 58 -3.57 7.79 16.97
N ALA A 59 -3.32 8.69 16.02
CA ALA A 59 -2.67 8.33 14.76
C ALA A 59 -1.23 7.86 14.97
N ARG A 60 -0.45 8.56 15.81
CA ARG A 60 0.95 8.20 16.06
C ARG A 60 1.11 6.83 16.74
N PRO A 61 0.40 6.53 17.86
CA PRO A 61 0.41 5.20 18.47
C PRO A 61 -0.02 4.09 17.50
N VAL A 62 -1.07 4.30 16.71
CA VAL A 62 -1.57 3.30 15.76
C VAL A 62 -0.53 2.98 14.68
N ILE A 63 0.15 4.01 14.14
CA ILE A 63 1.20 3.82 13.13
C ILE A 63 2.39 3.05 13.72
N GLU A 64 2.81 3.40 14.95
CA GLU A 64 3.93 2.73 15.62
C GLU A 64 3.62 1.26 15.94
N GLU A 65 2.41 0.98 16.44
CA GLU A 65 2.00 -0.39 16.71
C GLU A 65 1.82 -1.20 15.42
N PHE A 66 1.24 -0.62 14.37
CA PHE A 66 1.14 -1.31 13.08
C PHE A 66 2.50 -1.65 12.50
N LYS A 67 3.47 -0.73 12.57
CA LYS A 67 4.86 -0.98 12.18
C LYS A 67 5.47 -2.13 13.00
N LYS A 68 5.26 -2.16 14.31
CA LYS A 68 5.73 -3.24 15.18
C LYS A 68 5.13 -4.59 14.79
N GLN A 69 3.81 -4.66 14.59
CA GLN A 69 3.13 -5.88 14.17
C GLN A 69 3.60 -6.38 12.80
N LEU A 70 3.78 -5.47 11.83
CA LEU A 70 4.31 -5.81 10.50
C LEU A 70 5.73 -6.35 10.56
N ASN A 71 6.61 -5.79 11.40
CA ASN A 71 7.97 -6.30 11.56
C ASN A 71 8.03 -7.69 12.22
N ALA A 72 6.98 -8.09 12.92
CA ALA A 72 6.89 -9.38 13.58
C ALA A 72 6.35 -10.50 12.66
N ILE A 73 5.86 -10.19 11.45
CA ILE A 73 5.31 -11.22 10.58
C ILE A 73 6.44 -12.08 9.97
N PRO A 74 6.35 -13.41 10.04
CA PRO A 74 7.39 -14.29 9.49
C PRO A 74 7.38 -14.37 7.96
N ARG A 75 6.24 -14.07 7.31
CA ARG A 75 6.10 -14.05 5.85
C ARG A 75 5.15 -12.94 5.40
N PHE A 76 5.55 -12.18 4.40
CA PHE A 76 4.72 -11.10 3.85
C PHE A 76 3.57 -11.67 3.00
N THR A 77 2.48 -12.08 3.65
CA THR A 77 1.29 -12.68 3.02
C THR A 77 0.04 -11.90 3.42
N ALA A 78 -0.99 -11.90 2.57
CA ALA A 78 -2.24 -11.18 2.84
C ALA A 78 -2.87 -11.58 4.19
N VAL A 79 -2.87 -12.87 4.53
CA VAL A 79 -3.40 -13.36 5.83
C VAL A 79 -2.61 -12.80 7.01
N GLN A 80 -1.28 -12.79 6.93
CA GLN A 80 -0.45 -12.29 8.03
C GLN A 80 -0.52 -10.76 8.17
N VAL A 81 -0.60 -10.03 7.06
CA VAL A 81 -0.83 -8.58 7.07
C VAL A 81 -2.20 -8.26 7.69
N MET A 82 -3.25 -9.01 7.33
CA MET A 82 -4.57 -8.86 7.94
C MET A 82 -4.55 -9.14 9.45
N ASN A 83 -3.82 -10.17 9.88
CA ASN A 83 -3.65 -10.46 11.31
C ASN A 83 -2.91 -9.32 12.04
N ALA A 84 -1.87 -8.73 11.43
CA ALA A 84 -1.17 -7.58 11.97
C ALA A 84 -2.11 -6.37 12.13
N ILE A 85 -2.94 -6.07 11.12
CA ILE A 85 -3.96 -5.01 11.20
C ILE A 85 -4.93 -5.27 12.36
N GLN A 86 -5.40 -6.51 12.53
CA GLN A 86 -6.32 -6.85 13.63
C GLN A 86 -5.65 -6.80 15.00
N ALA A 87 -4.35 -7.12 15.10
CA ALA A 87 -3.59 -6.98 16.33
C ALA A 87 -3.44 -5.50 16.73
N THR A 88 -3.10 -4.63 15.78
CA THR A 88 -3.02 -3.18 16.02
C THR A 88 -4.34 -2.59 16.55
N ARG A 89 -5.50 -3.09 16.11
CA ARG A 89 -6.81 -2.60 16.57
C ARG A 89 -7.20 -3.02 17.99
N ARG A 90 -6.48 -3.99 18.57
CA ARG A 90 -6.77 -4.53 19.91
C ARG A 90 -5.96 -3.84 21.01
N GLU A 91 -4.86 -3.20 20.62
CA GLU A 91 -4.08 -2.29 21.47
C GLU A 91 -4.75 -0.91 21.49
#